data_AF-A0AA90QW74-F1
#
_entry.id   AF-A0AA90QW74-F1
#
_cell.length_a   1.000
_cell.length_b   1.000
_cell.length_c   1.000
_cell.angle_alpha   90.00
_cell.angle_beta   90.00
_cell.angle_gamma   90.00
#
_symmetry.space_group_name_H-M   'P 1'
#
loop_
_entity.id
_entity.type
_entity.pdbx_description
1 polymer ?
#
loop_
_entity_poly.entity_id
_entity_poly.type
_entity_poly.pdbx_seq_one_letter_code
_entity_poly.pdbx_strand_id
1 'polypeptide(L)'
;MAKHAMWVPGYVAQVEFPGNTRLRLVNGVAWTDVTGLRRGNGTIFRGVAGQNNWFHFAIPTPVIVADKRARLDRVFVFYNAAAGARRSGSSL
;
A
#
# COMPACT_ATOMS: atom_id res chain seq x y z
N MET A 1 -5.57 28.73 -2.12
CA MET A 1 -5.52 28.05 -0.81
C MET A 1 -4.17 27.35 -0.69
N ALA A 2 -3.53 27.37 0.48
CA ALA A 2 -2.29 26.62 0.70
C ALA A 2 -2.57 25.11 0.61
N LYS A 3 -1.72 24.36 -0.10
CA LYS A 3 -1.77 22.90 -0.16
C LYS A 3 -0.80 22.33 0.87
N HIS A 4 -1.20 21.25 1.53
CA HIS A 4 -0.37 20.52 2.48
C HIS A 4 -0.21 19.08 1.99
N ALA A 5 1.00 18.54 2.11
CA ALA A 5 1.31 17.16 1.75
C ALA A 5 1.83 16.42 2.98
N MET A 6 1.41 15.17 3.12
CA MET A 6 1.87 14.26 4.16
C MET A 6 2.40 12.98 3.52
N TRP A 7 3.39 12.37 4.16
CA TRP A 7 4.02 11.15 3.67
C TRP A 7 3.71 10.00 4.61
N VAL A 8 3.27 8.89 4.03
CA VAL A 8 3.05 7.63 4.72
C VAL A 8 4.18 6.69 4.30
N PRO A 9 4.97 6.12 5.24
CA PRO A 9 6.03 5.20 4.89
C PRO A 9 5.48 3.96 4.19
N GLY A 10 6.11 3.51 3.11
CA GLY A 10 5.60 2.37 2.34
C GLY A 10 5.56 1.05 3.12
N TYR A 11 6.31 0.94 4.22
CA TYR A 11 6.30 -0.28 5.03
C TYR A 11 4.99 -0.55 5.76
N VAL A 12 4.14 0.47 5.93
CA VAL A 12 2.84 0.32 6.60
C VAL A 12 1.78 -0.31 5.71
N ALA A 13 2.11 -0.58 4.44
CA ALA A 13 1.22 -1.27 3.52
C ALA A 13 0.78 -2.63 4.10
N GLN A 14 -0.52 -2.85 4.18
CA GLN A 14 -1.11 -4.12 4.62
C GLN A 14 -1.84 -4.77 3.45
N VAL A 15 -1.65 -6.07 3.24
CA VAL A 15 -2.51 -6.82 2.31
C VAL A 15 -3.83 -7.17 3.03
N GLU A 16 -4.95 -7.13 2.32
CA GLU A 16 -6.29 -7.49 2.83
C GLU A 16 -6.33 -8.87 3.51
N PHE A 17 -5.70 -9.86 2.87
CA PHE A 17 -5.71 -11.25 3.32
C PHE A 17 -4.27 -11.77 3.42
N PRO A 18 -3.56 -11.45 4.51
CA PRO A 18 -2.18 -11.88 4.69
C PRO A 18 -2.10 -13.39 4.94
N GLY A 19 -0.99 -14.02 4.52
CA GLY A 19 -0.78 -15.46 4.66
C GLY A 19 -1.71 -16.36 3.84
N ASN A 20 -2.45 -15.81 2.87
CA ASN A 20 -3.26 -16.58 1.95
C ASN A 20 -2.45 -17.12 0.75
N THR A 21 -3.12 -17.80 -0.19
CA THR A 21 -2.52 -18.34 -1.42
C THR A 21 -2.63 -17.39 -2.63
N ARG A 22 -3.18 -16.18 -2.46
CA ARG A 22 -3.18 -15.12 -3.50
C ARG A 22 -1.83 -14.40 -3.59
N LEU A 23 -1.07 -14.47 -2.51
CA LEU A 23 0.35 -14.15 -2.48
C LEU A 23 1.19 -15.43 -2.41
N ARG A 24 2.44 -15.34 -2.87
CA ARG A 24 3.39 -16.45 -2.89
C ARG A 24 4.06 -16.58 -1.54
N LEU A 25 3.68 -17.62 -0.83
CA LEU A 25 4.32 -18.07 0.42
C LEU A 25 5.67 -18.74 0.13
N VAL A 26 6.60 -18.67 1.07
CA VAL A 26 7.82 -19.50 1.12
C VAL A 26 7.42 -20.88 1.63
N ASN A 27 7.64 -21.93 0.82
CA ASN A 27 7.41 -23.33 1.21
C ASN A 27 6.01 -23.61 1.81
N GLY A 28 4.98 -22.87 1.37
CA GLY A 28 3.61 -23.01 1.87
C GLY A 28 3.36 -22.47 3.29
N VAL A 29 4.35 -21.84 3.91
CA VAL A 29 4.22 -21.32 5.28
C VAL A 29 3.46 -19.99 5.27
N ALA A 30 2.36 -19.90 6.01
CA ALA A 30 1.57 -18.66 6.11
C ALA A 30 2.42 -17.47 6.57
N TRP A 31 2.03 -16.25 6.17
CA TRP A 31 2.67 -14.97 6.53
C TRP A 31 4.09 -14.74 6.00
N THR A 32 4.55 -15.59 5.07
CA THR A 32 5.83 -15.46 4.38
C THR A 32 5.70 -14.87 2.96
N ASP A 33 4.55 -14.25 2.68
CA ASP A 33 4.23 -13.57 1.43
C ASP A 33 5.02 -12.25 1.22
N VAL A 34 5.46 -11.65 2.33
CA VAL A 34 6.35 -10.49 2.35
C VAL A 34 7.80 -10.92 2.32
N THR A 35 8.62 -10.24 1.52
CA THR A 35 10.06 -10.54 1.39
C THR A 35 10.92 -9.33 1.66
N GLY A 36 12.14 -9.58 2.15
CA GLY A 36 13.09 -8.55 2.55
C GLY A 36 12.69 -7.85 3.86
N LEU A 37 13.51 -6.88 4.26
CA LEU A 37 13.23 -6.06 5.45
C LEU A 37 12.22 -4.96 5.11
N ARG A 38 11.17 -4.83 5.91
CA ARG A 38 10.28 -3.67 5.91
C ARG A 38 11.07 -2.43 6.34
N ARG A 39 11.27 -1.50 5.42
CA ARG A 39 12.06 -0.27 5.65
C ARG A 39 11.24 0.95 5.25
N GLY A 40 11.60 2.14 5.75
CA GLY A 40 10.90 3.41 5.49
C GLY A 40 10.41 3.61 4.05
N ASN A 41 11.17 3.12 3.07
CA ASN A 41 10.89 3.24 1.64
C ASN A 41 9.88 2.23 1.06
N GLY A 42 9.52 1.14 1.76
CA GLY A 42 8.55 0.18 1.21
C GLY A 42 8.51 -1.22 1.86
N THR A 43 7.57 -2.01 1.36
CA THR A 43 7.42 -3.46 1.59
C THR A 43 7.36 -4.17 0.23
N ILE A 44 7.99 -5.34 0.10
CA ILE A 44 7.94 -6.16 -1.12
C ILE A 44 7.00 -7.34 -0.88
N PHE A 45 5.97 -7.46 -1.72
CA PHE A 45 5.03 -8.58 -1.74
C PHE A 45 5.25 -9.41 -3.00
N ARG A 46 5.13 -10.73 -2.89
CA ARG A 46 5.17 -11.62 -4.06
C ARG A 46 3.74 -12.06 -4.40
N GLY A 47 3.20 -11.59 -5.51
CA GLY A 47 1.89 -12.03 -6.00
C GLY A 47 1.93 -13.40 -6.68
N VAL A 48 0.78 -14.08 -6.73
CA VAL A 48 0.55 -15.23 -7.62
C VAL A 48 -0.09 -14.76 -8.92
N ALA A 49 0.30 -15.34 -10.05
CA ALA A 49 -0.25 -14.98 -11.36
C ALA A 49 -1.77 -15.24 -11.41
N GLY A 50 -2.51 -14.35 -12.08
CA GLY A 50 -3.97 -14.45 -12.20
C GLY A 50 -4.75 -14.10 -10.93
N GLN A 51 -4.08 -13.63 -9.86
CA GLN A 51 -4.73 -13.24 -8.61
C GLN A 51 -4.79 -11.73 -8.43
N ASN A 52 -5.85 -11.27 -7.78
CA ASN A 52 -6.01 -9.89 -7.35
C ASN A 52 -5.70 -9.76 -5.87
N ASN A 53 -4.91 -8.75 -5.51
CA ASN A 53 -4.54 -8.45 -4.13
C ASN A 53 -4.86 -6.98 -3.83
N TRP A 54 -5.40 -6.76 -2.64
CA TRP A 54 -5.76 -5.44 -2.16
C TRP A 54 -4.74 -5.00 -1.12
N PHE A 55 -4.24 -3.78 -1.27
CA PHE A 55 -3.24 -3.19 -0.39
C PHE A 55 -3.81 -1.94 0.25
N HIS A 56 -3.77 -1.92 1.58
CA HIS A 56 -4.31 -0.88 2.44
C HIS A 56 -3.20 0.00 2.98
N PHE A 57 -3.47 1.31 3.00
CA PHE A 57 -2.59 2.32 3.56
C PHE A 57 -3.41 3.20 4.50
N ALA A 58 -2.91 3.41 5.71
CA ALA A 58 -3.48 4.41 6.61
C ALA A 58 -3.08 5.81 6.12
N ILE A 59 -4.03 6.56 5.56
CA ILE A 59 -3.81 7.94 5.12
C ILE A 59 -4.15 8.87 6.29
N PRO A 60 -3.18 9.61 6.85
CA PRO A 60 -3.48 10.63 7.85
C PRO A 60 -4.32 11.72 7.18
N THR A 61 -5.50 11.98 7.74
CA THR A 61 -6.42 13.01 7.27
C THR A 61 -6.40 14.17 8.27
N PRO A 62 -5.48 15.16 8.10
CA PRO A 62 -5.44 16.29 9.01
C PRO A 62 -6.76 17.08 8.86
N VAL A 63 -7.46 17.28 9.97
CA VAL A 63 -8.73 18.02 9.97
C VAL A 63 -8.49 19.52 9.92
N ILE A 64 -7.42 19.99 10.59
CA ILE A 64 -7.04 21.39 10.68
C ILE A 64 -5.55 21.51 10.34
N VAL A 65 -5.20 22.41 9.41
CA VAL A 65 -3.83 22.77 9.07
C VAL A 65 -3.77 24.30 9.05
N ALA A 66 -2.89 24.89 9.88
CA ALA A 66 -2.76 26.34 10.04
C ALA A 66 -4.13 27.04 10.25
N ASP A 67 -4.87 26.57 11.26
CA ASP A 67 -6.19 27.06 11.69
C ASP A 67 -7.30 27.03 10.62
N LYS A 68 -7.10 26.25 9.55
CA LYS A 68 -8.06 26.09 8.47
C LYS A 68 -8.44 24.63 8.29
N ARG A 69 -9.73 24.38 8.03
CA ARG A 69 -10.21 23.03 7.70
C ARG A 69 -9.58 22.56 6.40
N ALA A 70 -8.95 21.39 6.43
CA ALA A 70 -8.37 20.76 5.27
C ALA A 70 -9.31 19.68 4.71
N ARG A 71 -9.21 19.44 3.40
CA ARG A 71 -9.88 18.33 2.69
C ARG A 71 -8.85 17.56 1.89
N LEU A 72 -9.04 16.25 1.77
CA LEU A 72 -8.21 15.42 0.92
C LEU A 72 -8.45 15.80 -0.55
N ASP A 73 -7.42 16.32 -1.22
CA ASP A 73 -7.49 16.70 -2.64
C ASP A 73 -7.06 15.52 -3.52
N ARG A 74 -5.92 14.89 -3.22
CA ARG A 74 -5.32 13.83 -4.04
C ARG A 74 -4.53 12.85 -3.18
N VAL A 75 -4.44 11.61 -3.66
CA VAL A 75 -3.57 10.56 -3.11
C VAL A 75 -2.63 10.09 -4.20
N PHE A 76 -1.34 10.02 -3.87
CA PHE A 76 -0.31 9.47 -4.74
C PHE A 76 0.26 8.22 -4.08
N VAL A 77 0.38 7.14 -4.86
CA VAL A 77 1.00 5.89 -4.41
C VAL A 77 2.15 5.59 -5.33
N PHE A 78 3.36 5.65 -4.79
CA PHE A 78 4.58 5.21 -5.44
C PHE A 78 4.68 3.69 -5.33
N TYR A 79 4.91 3.03 -6.46
CA TYR A 79 5.03 1.58 -6.51
C TYR A 79 5.99 1.17 -7.62
N ASN A 80 6.60 0.01 -7.45
CA ASN A 80 7.31 -0.71 -8.49
C ASN A 80 6.67 -2.09 -8.59
N ALA A 81 6.39 -2.54 -9.81
CA ALA A 81 5.81 -3.85 -10.06
C ALA A 81 6.53 -4.52 -11.22
N ALA A 82 6.66 -5.85 -11.16
CA ALA A 82 7.22 -6.64 -12.24
C ALA A 82 6.37 -6.52 -13.52
N ALA A 83 6.99 -6.77 -14.67
CA ALA A 83 6.30 -6.79 -15.96
C ALA A 83 5.09 -7.75 -15.92
N GLY A 84 3.96 -7.33 -16.51
CA GLY A 84 2.71 -8.08 -16.52
C GLY A 84 1.79 -7.83 -15.32
N ALA A 85 2.26 -7.17 -14.25
CA ALA A 85 1.39 -6.71 -13.18
C ALA A 85 0.48 -5.57 -13.66
N ARG A 86 -0.81 -5.62 -13.30
CA ARG A 86 -1.79 -4.57 -13.59
C ARG A 86 -2.17 -3.87 -12.29
N ARG A 87 -2.29 -2.53 -12.36
CA ARG A 87 -2.81 -1.72 -11.26
C ARG A 87 -4.24 -1.30 -11.60
N SER A 88 -5.17 -1.58 -10.71
CA SER A 88 -6.48 -0.95 -10.66
C SER A 88 -6.59 -0.21 -9.33
N GLY A 89 -7.23 0.97 -9.33
CA GLY A 89 -7.62 1.68 -8.12
C GLY A 89 -9.13 1.86 -8.14
N SER A 90 -9.79 1.64 -7.02
CA SER A 90 -11.18 2.08 -6.81
C SER A 90 -11.17 3.35 -5.95
N SER A 91 -11.78 4.42 -6.45
CA SER A 91 -12.24 5.51 -5.59
C SER A 91 -13.51 5.02 -4.89
N LEU A 92 -13.53 5.10 -3.56
CA LEU A 92 -14.78 4.99 -2.79
C LEU A 92 -15.69 6.18 -3.11
#